data_AF-A0A1S8T3T6-F1
#
_entry.id   AF-A0A1S8T3T6-F1
#
_cell.length_a   1.000
_cell.length_b   1.000
_cell.length_c   1.000
_cell.angle_alpha   90.00
_cell.angle_beta   90.00
_cell.angle_gamma   90.00
#
_symmetry.space_group_name_H-M   'P 1'
#
loop_
_entity.id
_entity.type
_entity.pdbx_description
1 polymer ?
#
loop_
_entity_poly.entity_id
_entity_poly.type
_entity_poly.pdbx_seq_one_letter_code
_entity_poly.pdbx_strand_id
1 'polypeptide(L)'
;MANISAQLVKELREMTGAKMMDCKKALVETEGDLDKAVEFLREKGLADAAKKSGRVAAEGVVKTYIAADKKTGAVLEFNCETDFVALNEEFAGFADKLAKMVAETSVTTVEELLNEKFEGDSTTSESLKALIAKLGENMTVRRFTKFSVEKGIVNSYIHGGGRIGVLVEVACEKDSEVLDEVAKEVCMQIAAANPLFLSKDDVDTESMEKEKEIYRVQALNEGKPENIVEKMVVGRIQKYFKEVCLLEQLWVKDGDKSINKFLEEKSKEVGSPITVTRFVRYERGEGIEVEKVDFAEEVARQMGK
;
A
#
# COMPACT_ATOMS: atom_id res chain seq x y z
N MET A 1 -28.24 -11.97 -39.57
CA MET A 1 -27.10 -11.62 -38.70
C MET A 1 -26.25 -10.60 -39.45
N ALA A 2 -25.99 -9.44 -38.85
CA ALA A 2 -25.10 -8.43 -39.44
C ALA A 2 -23.74 -9.07 -39.76
N ASN A 3 -23.21 -8.82 -40.97
CA ASN A 3 -21.92 -9.37 -41.38
C ASN A 3 -20.80 -8.51 -40.76
N ILE A 4 -20.41 -8.86 -39.53
CA ILE A 4 -19.38 -8.11 -38.79
C ILE A 4 -18.00 -8.44 -39.35
N SER A 5 -17.35 -7.45 -39.97
CA SER A 5 -16.02 -7.61 -40.56
C SER A 5 -14.93 -7.69 -39.48
N ALA A 6 -13.84 -8.43 -39.77
CA ALA A 6 -12.71 -8.51 -38.86
C ALA A 6 -12.05 -7.14 -38.59
N GLN A 7 -12.11 -6.23 -39.57
CA GLN A 7 -11.59 -4.88 -39.43
C GLN A 7 -12.41 -4.07 -38.41
N LEU A 8 -13.74 -4.18 -38.44
CA LEU A 8 -14.61 -3.48 -37.49
C LEU A 8 -14.42 -3.99 -36.05
N VAL A 9 -14.22 -5.31 -35.88
CA VAL A 9 -13.88 -5.88 -34.57
C VAL A 9 -12.53 -5.37 -34.07
N LYS A 10 -11.53 -5.29 -34.97
CA LYS A 10 -10.20 -4.75 -34.65
C LYS A 10 -10.28 -3.28 -34.22
N GLU A 11 -11.02 -2.46 -34.96
CA GLU A 11 -11.24 -1.05 -34.65
C GLU A 11 -11.88 -0.85 -33.27
N LEU A 12 -12.99 -1.55 -32.99
CA LEU A 12 -13.64 -1.48 -31.67
C LEU A 12 -12.69 -1.94 -30.55
N ARG A 13 -11.87 -2.97 -30.80
CA ARG A 13 -10.89 -3.46 -29.84
C ARG A 13 -9.77 -2.45 -29.58
N GLU A 14 -9.29 -1.76 -30.61
CA GLU A 14 -8.27 -0.71 -30.47
C GLU A 14 -8.82 0.50 -29.69
N MET A 15 -10.10 0.86 -29.91
CA MET A 15 -10.77 1.94 -29.18
C MET A 15 -11.03 1.61 -27.71
N THR A 16 -11.44 0.37 -27.41
CA THR A 16 -11.94 0.01 -26.07
C THR A 16 -10.96 -0.80 -25.23
N GLY A 17 -9.98 -1.47 -25.86
CA GLY A 17 -9.10 -2.44 -25.21
C GLY A 17 -9.79 -3.75 -24.79
N ALA A 18 -11.08 -3.95 -25.11
CA ALA A 18 -11.82 -5.13 -24.69
C ALA A 18 -11.34 -6.42 -25.40
N LYS A 19 -11.73 -7.59 -24.87
CA LYS A 19 -11.38 -8.89 -25.45
C LYS A 19 -11.99 -9.03 -26.85
N MET A 20 -11.26 -9.69 -27.76
CA MET A 20 -11.64 -9.84 -29.17
C MET A 20 -13.07 -10.39 -29.35
N MET A 21 -13.42 -11.45 -28.60
CA MET A 21 -14.74 -12.06 -28.69
C MET A 21 -15.85 -11.18 -28.10
N ASP A 22 -15.51 -10.35 -27.11
CA ASP A 22 -16.48 -9.43 -26.52
C ASP A 22 -16.77 -8.27 -27.48
N CYS A 23 -15.75 -7.75 -28.17
CA CYS A 23 -15.92 -6.77 -29.25
C CYS A 23 -16.79 -7.32 -30.38
N LYS A 24 -16.52 -8.57 -30.82
CA LYS A 24 -17.32 -9.21 -31.86
C LYS A 24 -18.78 -9.40 -31.41
N LYS A 25 -19.02 -9.85 -30.18
CA LYS A 25 -20.37 -10.01 -29.64
C LYS A 25 -21.10 -8.67 -29.55
N ALA A 26 -20.45 -7.63 -29.01
CA ALA A 26 -21.02 -6.30 -28.94
C ALA A 26 -21.47 -5.80 -30.31
N LEU A 27 -20.60 -5.91 -31.32
CA LEU A 27 -20.95 -5.53 -32.70
C LEU A 27 -22.08 -6.37 -33.30
N VAL A 28 -22.22 -7.64 -32.94
CA VAL A 28 -23.35 -8.46 -33.39
C VAL A 28 -24.66 -7.98 -32.76
N GLU A 29 -24.66 -7.71 -31.46
CA GLU A 29 -25.85 -7.24 -30.71
C GLU A 29 -26.26 -5.81 -31.09
N THR A 30 -25.31 -4.97 -31.50
CA THR A 30 -25.56 -3.59 -31.91
C THR A 30 -25.63 -3.40 -33.42
N GLU A 31 -25.74 -4.51 -34.17
CA GLU A 31 -25.87 -4.51 -35.63
C GLU A 31 -24.72 -3.78 -36.37
N GLY A 32 -23.53 -3.73 -35.77
CA GLY A 32 -22.34 -3.08 -36.31
C GLY A 32 -22.20 -1.60 -35.96
N ASP A 33 -23.11 -1.04 -35.15
CA ASP A 33 -23.04 0.33 -34.64
C ASP A 33 -21.93 0.44 -33.57
N LEU A 34 -20.88 1.20 -33.88
CA LEU A 34 -19.69 1.33 -33.03
C LEU A 34 -20.00 2.04 -31.72
N ASP A 35 -20.75 3.13 -31.74
CA ASP A 35 -21.05 3.92 -30.53
C ASP A 35 -21.88 3.09 -29.55
N LYS A 36 -22.91 2.40 -30.06
CA LYS A 36 -23.69 1.46 -29.25
C LYS A 36 -22.86 0.28 -28.77
N ALA A 37 -21.91 -0.22 -29.59
CA ALA A 37 -21.05 -1.33 -29.18
C ALA A 37 -20.12 -0.92 -28.03
N VAL A 38 -19.65 0.33 -28.01
CA VAL A 38 -18.88 0.91 -26.89
C VAL A 38 -19.74 0.97 -25.63
N GLU A 39 -20.97 1.47 -25.72
CA GLU A 39 -21.91 1.50 -24.58
C GLU A 39 -22.21 0.09 -24.05
N PHE A 40 -22.48 -0.85 -24.94
CA PHE A 40 -22.73 -2.26 -24.59
C PHE A 40 -21.52 -2.88 -23.87
N LEU A 41 -20.31 -2.65 -24.37
CA LEU A 41 -19.08 -3.14 -23.72
C LEU A 41 -18.88 -2.51 -22.35
N ARG A 42 -19.25 -1.24 -22.17
CA ARG A 42 -19.19 -0.57 -20.87
C ARG A 42 -20.13 -1.24 -19.86
N GLU A 43 -21.40 -1.42 -20.22
CA GLU A 43 -22.38 -2.10 -19.35
C GLU A 43 -21.95 -3.52 -18.97
N LYS A 44 -21.48 -4.28 -19.97
CA LYS A 44 -20.96 -5.62 -19.74
C LYS A 44 -19.73 -5.62 -18.84
N GLY A 45 -18.81 -4.67 -19.03
CA GLY A 45 -17.62 -4.51 -18.20
C GLY A 45 -17.98 -4.29 -16.72
N LEU A 46 -18.99 -3.45 -16.44
CA LEU A 46 -19.51 -3.25 -15.08
C LEU A 46 -20.03 -4.55 -14.46
N ALA A 47 -20.81 -5.34 -15.23
CA ALA A 47 -21.33 -6.62 -14.76
C ALA A 47 -20.20 -7.66 -14.53
N ASP A 48 -19.20 -7.69 -15.40
CA ASP A 48 -18.07 -8.61 -15.29
C ASP A 48 -17.11 -8.23 -14.16
N ALA A 49 -17.00 -6.96 -13.80
CA ALA A 49 -16.28 -6.50 -12.61
C ALA A 49 -17.02 -6.91 -11.34
N ALA A 50 -18.34 -6.74 -11.29
CA ALA A 50 -19.17 -7.16 -10.15
C ALA A 50 -19.08 -8.68 -9.88
N LYS A 51 -18.92 -9.51 -10.91
CA LYS A 51 -18.71 -10.96 -10.75
C LYS A 51 -17.34 -11.33 -10.18
N LYS A 52 -16.33 -10.46 -10.33
CA LYS A 52 -14.96 -10.70 -9.87
C LYS A 52 -14.69 -10.13 -8.48
N SER A 53 -15.50 -9.20 -7.98
CA SER A 53 -15.28 -8.52 -6.69
C SER A 53 -15.16 -9.47 -5.49
N GLY A 54 -15.75 -10.67 -5.56
CA GLY A 54 -15.64 -11.69 -4.52
C GLY A 54 -14.34 -12.50 -4.53
N ARG A 55 -13.46 -12.31 -5.52
CA ARG A 55 -12.17 -13.02 -5.60
C ARG A 55 -11.13 -12.31 -4.74
N VAL A 56 -10.26 -13.09 -4.10
CA VAL A 56 -9.21 -12.55 -3.22
C VAL A 56 -8.16 -11.82 -4.06
N ALA A 57 -7.96 -10.54 -3.77
CA ALA A 57 -6.91 -9.70 -4.37
C ALA A 57 -5.84 -9.40 -3.32
N ALA A 58 -4.86 -10.30 -3.18
CA ALA A 58 -3.75 -10.17 -2.22
C ALA A 58 -2.44 -9.67 -2.84
N GLU A 59 -2.33 -9.71 -4.17
CA GLU A 59 -1.23 -9.17 -4.94
C GLU A 59 -1.49 -7.70 -5.31
N GLY A 60 -0.66 -7.07 -6.15
CA GLY A 60 -0.74 -5.65 -6.51
C GLY A 60 0.50 -4.82 -6.19
N VAL A 61 0.30 -3.54 -5.89
CA VAL A 61 1.38 -2.56 -5.64
C VAL A 61 1.01 -1.54 -4.57
N VAL A 62 2.00 -1.13 -3.80
CA VAL A 62 1.96 0.09 -2.99
C VAL A 62 2.63 1.22 -3.78
N LYS A 63 1.93 2.35 -3.92
CA LYS A 63 2.45 3.57 -4.56
C LYS A 63 2.46 4.72 -3.58
N THR A 64 3.39 5.65 -3.78
CA THR A 64 3.48 6.89 -3.02
C THR A 64 3.52 8.08 -3.97
N TYR A 65 3.02 9.22 -3.49
CA TYR A 65 3.17 10.51 -4.16
C TYR A 65 3.55 11.56 -3.13
N ILE A 66 4.54 12.39 -3.46
CA ILE A 66 4.97 13.54 -2.65
C ILE A 66 4.80 14.78 -3.50
N ALA A 67 4.09 15.78 -2.98
CA ALA A 67 3.93 17.07 -3.64
C ALA A 67 5.29 17.77 -3.82
N ALA A 68 5.40 18.66 -4.81
CA ALA A 68 6.67 19.31 -5.14
C ALA A 68 7.27 20.13 -3.98
N ASP A 69 6.41 20.72 -3.13
CA ASP A 69 6.79 21.46 -1.92
C ASP A 69 7.15 20.56 -0.73
N LYS A 70 6.96 19.24 -0.86
CA LYS A 70 7.13 18.20 0.17
C LYS A 70 6.29 18.44 1.42
N LYS A 71 5.24 19.25 1.35
CA LYS A 71 4.35 19.51 2.50
C LYS A 71 3.23 18.50 2.58
N THR A 72 2.90 17.85 1.48
CA THR A 72 1.84 16.85 1.40
C THR A 72 2.35 15.59 0.72
N GLY A 73 1.94 14.44 1.23
CA GLY A 73 2.24 13.16 0.60
C GLY A 73 1.18 12.11 0.89
N ALA A 74 1.13 11.09 0.05
CA ALA A 74 0.20 9.98 0.18
C ALA A 74 0.90 8.64 -0.08
N VAL A 75 0.40 7.59 0.56
CA VAL A 75 0.69 6.20 0.27
C VAL A 75 -0.63 5.47 0.03
N LEU A 76 -0.69 4.62 -0.98
CA LEU A 76 -1.88 3.87 -1.37
C LEU A 76 -1.51 2.43 -1.74
N GLU A 77 -2.29 1.47 -1.24
CA GLU A 77 -2.22 0.07 -1.64
C GLU A 77 -3.34 -0.24 -2.64
N PHE A 78 -2.95 -0.64 -3.85
CA PHE A 78 -3.85 -1.06 -4.91
C PHE A 78 -3.60 -2.54 -5.21
N ASN A 79 -4.62 -3.37 -4.99
CA ASN A 79 -4.47 -4.81 -5.09
C ASN A 79 -5.07 -5.39 -6.38
N CYS A 80 -4.51 -6.52 -6.80
CA CYS A 80 -5.03 -7.41 -7.85
C CYS A 80 -4.88 -8.88 -7.43
N GLU A 81 -5.29 -9.81 -8.28
CA GLU A 81 -5.23 -11.25 -7.97
C GLU A 81 -3.80 -11.80 -8.15
N THR A 82 -3.07 -11.34 -9.19
CA THR A 82 -1.74 -11.88 -9.54
C THR A 82 -0.64 -10.83 -9.64
N ASP A 83 0.61 -11.30 -9.54
CA ASP A 83 1.81 -10.49 -9.77
C ASP A 83 1.95 -10.05 -11.24
N PHE A 84 1.48 -10.85 -12.19
CA PHE A 84 1.47 -10.49 -13.62
C PHE A 84 0.68 -9.21 -13.90
N VAL A 85 -0.51 -9.06 -13.29
CA VAL A 85 -1.29 -7.82 -13.40
C VAL A 85 -0.64 -6.69 -12.60
N ALA A 86 -0.03 -6.99 -11.43
CA ALA A 86 0.68 -5.98 -10.66
C ALA A 86 1.85 -5.33 -11.43
N LEU A 87 2.51 -6.09 -12.31
CA LEU A 87 3.59 -5.63 -13.18
C LEU A 87 3.12 -4.96 -14.48
N ASN A 88 1.81 -4.98 -14.77
CA ASN A 88 1.25 -4.36 -15.96
C ASN A 88 1.31 -2.82 -15.87
N GLU A 89 1.77 -2.16 -16.93
CA GLU A 89 1.96 -0.70 -16.95
C GLU A 89 0.65 0.08 -16.76
N GLU A 90 -0.49 -0.42 -17.26
CA GLU A 90 -1.78 0.25 -17.10
C GLU A 90 -2.26 0.17 -15.64
N PHE A 91 -2.06 -0.99 -15.00
CA PHE A 91 -2.36 -1.18 -13.58
C PHE A 91 -1.48 -0.29 -12.69
N ALA A 92 -0.17 -0.32 -12.91
CA ALA A 92 0.78 0.50 -12.16
C ALA A 92 0.54 2.00 -12.37
N GLY A 93 0.25 2.42 -13.61
CA GLY A 93 -0.06 3.80 -13.95
C GLY A 93 -1.39 4.27 -13.35
N PHE A 94 -2.40 3.41 -13.25
CA PHE A 94 -3.64 3.71 -12.54
C PHE A 94 -3.37 3.93 -11.03
N ALA A 95 -2.58 3.06 -10.40
CA ALA A 95 -2.18 3.21 -9.00
C ALA A 95 -1.39 4.51 -8.73
N ASP A 96 -0.50 4.91 -9.64
CA ASP A 96 0.25 6.17 -9.53
C ASP A 96 -0.69 7.38 -9.55
N LYS A 97 -1.68 7.38 -10.45
CA LYS A 97 -2.70 8.44 -10.53
C LYS A 97 -3.56 8.49 -9.27
N LEU A 98 -3.96 7.34 -8.73
CA LEU A 98 -4.71 7.28 -7.47
C LEU A 98 -3.91 7.86 -6.30
N ALA A 99 -2.62 7.49 -6.16
CA ALA A 99 -1.77 8.01 -5.08
C ALA A 99 -1.63 9.54 -5.18
N LYS A 100 -1.48 10.08 -6.39
CA LYS A 100 -1.49 11.52 -6.64
C LYS A 100 -2.83 12.16 -6.26
N MET A 101 -3.95 11.56 -6.67
CA MET A 101 -5.29 12.06 -6.36
C MET A 101 -5.56 12.11 -4.85
N VAL A 102 -5.14 11.10 -4.09
CA VAL A 102 -5.19 11.11 -2.62
C VAL A 102 -4.44 12.31 -2.05
N ALA A 103 -3.25 12.61 -2.56
CA ALA A 103 -2.46 13.75 -2.07
C ALA A 103 -3.09 15.11 -2.42
N GLU A 104 -3.72 15.23 -3.60
CA GLU A 104 -4.20 16.51 -4.14
C GLU A 104 -5.66 16.83 -3.79
N THR A 105 -6.45 15.84 -3.38
CA THR A 105 -7.85 16.01 -2.97
C THR A 105 -8.02 15.99 -1.45
N SER A 106 -9.23 16.29 -0.96
CA SER A 106 -9.56 16.26 0.47
C SER A 106 -10.15 14.92 0.93
N VAL A 107 -10.08 13.88 0.11
CA VAL A 107 -10.63 12.56 0.45
C VAL A 107 -9.91 11.96 1.67
N THR A 108 -10.69 11.31 2.52
CA THR A 108 -10.25 10.68 3.76
C THR A 108 -10.63 9.20 3.82
N THR A 109 -11.56 8.76 2.97
CA THR A 109 -11.98 7.36 2.87
C THR A 109 -11.84 6.82 1.46
N VAL A 110 -11.73 5.49 1.33
CA VAL A 110 -11.72 4.80 0.03
C VAL A 110 -13.01 5.05 -0.73
N GLU A 111 -14.15 5.12 -0.05
CA GLU A 111 -15.44 5.41 -0.68
C GLU A 111 -15.47 6.80 -1.33
N GLU A 112 -14.97 7.82 -0.62
CA GLU A 112 -14.82 9.17 -1.17
C GLU A 112 -13.91 9.16 -2.41
N LEU A 113 -12.74 8.50 -2.32
CA LEU A 113 -11.82 8.36 -3.45
C LEU A 113 -12.48 7.68 -4.66
N LEU A 114 -13.29 6.65 -4.45
CA LEU A 114 -13.97 5.94 -5.53
C LEU A 114 -15.04 6.80 -6.22
N ASN A 115 -15.61 7.77 -5.51
CA ASN A 115 -16.61 8.69 -6.04
C ASN A 115 -15.99 9.95 -6.70
N GLU A 116 -14.72 10.25 -6.43
CA GLU A 116 -13.98 11.33 -7.08
C GLU A 116 -13.87 11.13 -8.60
N LYS A 117 -13.77 12.24 -9.32
CA LYS A 117 -13.57 12.23 -10.78
C LYS A 117 -12.16 11.78 -11.13
N PHE A 118 -12.08 10.84 -12.06
CA PHE A 118 -10.85 10.26 -12.57
C PHE A 118 -10.72 10.57 -14.05
N GLU A 119 -9.77 11.44 -14.38
CA GLU A 119 -9.42 11.88 -15.76
C GLU A 119 -10.64 12.11 -16.68
N GLY A 120 -11.19 13.32 -16.64
CA GLY A 120 -12.42 13.66 -17.36
C GLY A 120 -13.65 13.52 -16.46
N ASP A 121 -14.77 13.06 -17.02
CA ASP A 121 -16.06 13.04 -16.33
C ASP A 121 -16.39 11.71 -15.65
N SER A 122 -15.60 10.64 -15.85
CA SER A 122 -15.81 9.36 -15.14
C SER A 122 -15.42 9.46 -13.67
N THR A 123 -16.12 8.73 -12.82
CA THR A 123 -15.69 8.48 -11.45
C THR A 123 -14.56 7.45 -11.40
N THR A 124 -13.77 7.48 -10.34
CA THR A 124 -12.71 6.50 -10.09
C THR A 124 -13.24 5.06 -10.06
N SER A 125 -14.43 4.86 -9.52
CA SER A 125 -15.12 3.55 -9.52
C SER A 125 -15.39 3.05 -10.94
N GLU A 126 -15.84 3.93 -11.85
CA GLU A 126 -16.10 3.58 -13.24
C GLU A 126 -14.80 3.24 -13.99
N SER A 127 -13.75 4.04 -13.81
CA SER A 127 -12.44 3.79 -14.41
C SER A 127 -11.80 2.50 -13.88
N LEU A 128 -11.94 2.21 -12.58
CA LEU A 128 -11.50 0.95 -11.97
C LEU A 128 -12.23 -0.25 -12.58
N LYS A 129 -13.56 -0.18 -12.73
CA LYS A 129 -14.35 -1.27 -13.34
C LYS A 129 -13.98 -1.48 -14.81
N ALA A 130 -13.67 -0.41 -15.54
CA ALA A 130 -13.16 -0.52 -16.91
C ALA A 130 -11.80 -1.25 -16.95
N LEU A 131 -10.89 -0.92 -16.01
CA LEU A 131 -9.59 -1.60 -15.90
C LEU A 131 -9.75 -3.10 -15.55
N ILE A 132 -10.66 -3.43 -14.63
CA ILE A 132 -11.03 -4.82 -14.29
C ILE A 132 -11.57 -5.56 -15.52
N ALA A 133 -12.45 -4.94 -16.30
CA ALA A 133 -12.99 -5.55 -17.51
C ALA A 133 -11.89 -5.82 -18.54
N LYS A 134 -10.93 -4.90 -18.66
CA LYS A 134 -9.81 -4.97 -19.60
C LYS A 134 -8.78 -6.05 -19.21
N LEU A 135 -8.26 -6.01 -17.98
CA LEU A 135 -7.21 -6.95 -17.55
C LEU A 135 -7.77 -8.28 -17.04
N GLY A 136 -9.04 -8.32 -16.65
CA GLY A 136 -9.75 -9.56 -16.36
C GLY A 136 -9.55 -10.12 -14.95
N GLU A 137 -8.95 -9.37 -14.03
CA GLU A 137 -8.79 -9.70 -12.61
C GLU A 137 -9.58 -8.74 -11.73
N ASN A 138 -9.95 -9.20 -10.54
CA ASN A 138 -10.42 -8.34 -9.47
C ASN A 138 -9.32 -7.33 -9.10
N MET A 139 -9.73 -6.10 -8.84
CA MET A 139 -8.83 -5.05 -8.40
C MET A 139 -9.53 -4.17 -7.38
N THR A 140 -8.80 -3.77 -6.35
CA THR A 140 -9.39 -3.00 -5.24
C THR A 140 -8.41 -1.93 -4.77
N VAL A 141 -8.92 -0.71 -4.58
CA VAL A 141 -8.24 0.26 -3.72
C VAL A 141 -8.46 -0.20 -2.29
N ARG A 142 -7.41 -0.69 -1.63
CA ARG A 142 -7.56 -1.34 -0.33
C ARG A 142 -7.50 -0.34 0.80
N ARG A 143 -6.48 0.51 0.79
CA ARG A 143 -6.24 1.52 1.83
C ARG A 143 -5.32 2.61 1.31
N PHE A 144 -5.43 3.79 1.90
CA PHE A 144 -4.49 4.88 1.70
C PHE A 144 -4.29 5.67 2.98
N THR A 145 -3.19 6.40 3.05
CA THR A 145 -2.92 7.38 4.10
C THR A 145 -2.36 8.64 3.46
N LYS A 146 -2.81 9.80 3.94
CA LYS A 146 -2.32 11.12 3.55
C LYS A 146 -1.71 11.82 4.75
N PHE A 147 -0.52 12.40 4.58
CA PHE A 147 0.08 13.32 5.55
C PHE A 147 0.18 14.72 4.97
N SER A 148 0.10 15.70 5.86
CA SER A 148 0.32 17.12 5.57
C SER A 148 1.00 17.77 6.76
N VAL A 149 2.03 18.56 6.49
CA VAL A 149 2.85 19.22 7.49
C VAL A 149 3.03 20.69 7.15
N GLU A 150 2.91 21.57 8.16
CA GLU A 150 3.14 23.00 8.00
C GLU A 150 4.65 23.30 7.96
N LYS A 151 5.38 22.82 8.98
CA LYS A 151 6.83 23.04 9.16
C LYS A 151 7.59 21.72 9.16
N GLY A 152 8.59 21.62 8.29
CA GLY A 152 9.24 20.36 7.95
C GLY A 152 8.78 19.80 6.61
N ILE A 153 8.90 18.49 6.42
CA ILE A 153 8.61 17.80 5.16
C ILE A 153 7.92 16.44 5.36
N VAL A 154 7.23 15.99 4.32
CA VAL A 154 6.77 14.61 4.13
C VAL A 154 7.68 13.97 3.08
N ASN A 155 8.09 12.72 3.31
CA ASN A 155 8.86 11.96 2.34
C ASN A 155 8.40 10.51 2.30
N SER A 156 8.81 9.77 1.27
CA SER A 156 8.42 8.38 1.07
C SER A 156 9.56 7.49 0.58
N TYR A 157 9.37 6.18 0.69
CA TYR A 157 10.25 5.18 0.10
C TYR A 157 9.44 3.99 -0.38
N ILE A 158 9.74 3.53 -1.59
CA ILE A 158 9.21 2.29 -2.16
C ILE A 158 10.33 1.25 -2.20
N HIS A 159 10.05 0.05 -1.69
CA HIS A 159 10.97 -1.09 -1.73
C HIS A 159 10.37 -2.26 -2.52
N GLY A 160 11.23 -3.01 -3.21
CA GLY A 160 10.84 -4.22 -3.93
C GLY A 160 9.78 -3.98 -5.00
N GLY A 161 9.88 -2.89 -5.77
CA GLY A 161 8.98 -2.61 -6.90
C GLY A 161 7.53 -2.31 -6.51
N GLY A 162 7.27 -1.87 -5.27
CA GLY A 162 5.92 -1.63 -4.77
C GLY A 162 5.42 -2.70 -3.79
N ARG A 163 6.28 -3.65 -3.38
CA ARG A 163 5.93 -4.57 -2.29
C ARG A 163 5.73 -3.84 -0.97
N ILE A 164 6.61 -2.90 -0.64
CA ILE A 164 6.55 -2.09 0.57
C ILE A 164 6.56 -0.62 0.17
N GLY A 165 5.67 0.17 0.77
CA GLY A 165 5.71 1.63 0.70
C GLY A 165 5.67 2.24 2.08
N VAL A 166 6.50 3.27 2.29
CA VAL A 166 6.59 4.02 3.54
C VAL A 166 6.34 5.49 3.26
N LEU A 167 5.62 6.14 4.16
CA LEU A 167 5.44 7.59 4.21
C LEU A 167 5.84 8.07 5.61
N VAL A 168 6.62 9.13 5.69
CA VAL A 168 7.06 9.73 6.97
C VAL A 168 6.80 11.22 6.96
N GLU A 169 6.42 11.74 8.12
CA GLU A 169 6.36 13.17 8.41
C GLU A 169 7.51 13.55 9.35
N VAL A 170 8.30 14.52 8.92
CA VAL A 170 9.44 15.05 9.67
C VAL A 170 9.21 16.53 9.92
N ALA A 171 8.99 16.91 11.17
CA ALA A 171 8.84 18.28 11.60
C ALA A 171 10.20 18.94 11.88
N CYS A 172 10.34 20.21 11.46
CA CYS A 172 11.47 21.06 11.77
C CYS A 172 11.09 22.53 11.54
N GLU A 173 11.50 23.42 12.44
CA GLU A 173 11.17 24.86 12.35
C GLU A 173 12.00 25.59 11.29
N LYS A 174 13.15 25.03 10.89
CA LYS A 174 14.02 25.57 9.85
C LYS A 174 13.94 24.72 8.60
N ASP A 175 13.78 25.37 7.45
CA ASP A 175 13.95 24.72 6.16
C ASP A 175 15.44 24.36 5.97
N SER A 176 15.71 23.12 5.57
CA SER A 176 17.06 22.61 5.33
C SER A 176 17.03 21.41 4.38
N GLU A 177 17.98 21.34 3.45
CA GLU A 177 18.16 20.18 2.57
C GLU A 177 18.50 18.89 3.33
N VAL A 178 19.01 19.00 4.56
CA VAL A 178 19.30 17.87 5.46
C VAL A 178 18.01 17.09 5.80
N LEU A 179 16.85 17.75 5.78
CA LEU A 179 15.57 17.08 6.07
C LEU A 179 15.26 15.97 5.08
N ASP A 180 15.61 16.15 3.80
CA ASP A 180 15.40 15.13 2.77
C ASP A 180 16.24 13.87 3.02
N GLU A 181 17.50 14.05 3.38
CA GLU A 181 18.39 12.96 3.79
C GLU A 181 17.78 12.23 4.99
N VAL A 182 17.46 12.96 6.06
CA VAL A 182 16.88 12.39 7.29
C VAL A 182 15.60 11.60 7.00
N ALA A 183 14.65 12.21 6.30
CA ALA A 183 13.37 11.57 6.01
C ALA A 183 13.54 10.32 5.15
N LYS A 184 14.46 10.33 4.17
CA LYS A 184 14.77 9.16 3.35
C LYS A 184 15.40 8.04 4.18
N GLU A 185 16.36 8.36 5.05
CA GLU A 185 17.00 7.37 5.91
C GLU A 185 16.01 6.73 6.88
N VAL A 186 15.12 7.54 7.47
CA VAL A 186 14.05 7.06 8.35
C VAL A 186 13.06 6.17 7.57
N CYS A 187 12.66 6.56 6.36
CA CYS A 187 11.81 5.73 5.51
C CYS A 187 12.44 4.35 5.22
N MET A 188 13.74 4.31 4.93
CA MET A 188 14.46 3.05 4.70
C MET A 188 14.55 2.20 5.97
N GLN A 189 14.80 2.82 7.13
CA GLN A 189 14.74 2.15 8.43
C GLN A 189 13.37 1.48 8.63
N ILE A 190 12.29 2.25 8.49
CA ILE A 190 10.92 1.76 8.69
C ILE A 190 10.63 0.59 7.75
N ALA A 191 11.00 0.71 6.47
CA ALA A 191 10.77 -0.34 5.49
C ALA A 191 11.43 -1.68 5.88
N ALA A 192 12.65 -1.62 6.42
CA ALA A 192 13.45 -2.78 6.81
C ALA A 192 13.08 -3.35 8.19
N ALA A 193 12.85 -2.49 9.17
CA ALA A 193 12.70 -2.88 10.58
C ALA A 193 11.23 -3.05 11.02
N ASN A 194 10.26 -2.60 10.22
CA ASN A 194 8.83 -2.72 10.48
C ASN A 194 8.42 -2.34 11.93
N PRO A 195 8.79 -1.13 12.42
CA PRO A 195 8.35 -0.67 13.73
C PRO A 195 6.82 -0.61 13.80
N LEU A 196 6.27 -0.97 14.96
CA LEU A 196 4.84 -0.90 15.24
C LEU A 196 4.43 0.45 15.83
N PHE A 197 5.38 1.11 16.51
CA PHE A 197 5.15 2.36 17.23
C PHE A 197 6.25 3.37 16.89
N LEU A 198 5.95 4.66 17.06
CA LEU A 198 6.96 5.72 16.89
C LEU A 198 7.90 5.73 18.10
N SER A 199 7.34 5.81 19.30
CA SER A 199 8.05 5.93 20.56
C SER A 199 7.52 4.93 21.61
N LYS A 200 8.17 4.89 22.78
CA LYS A 200 7.69 4.09 23.92
C LYS A 200 6.36 4.61 24.47
N ASP A 201 6.11 5.92 24.32
CA ASP A 201 4.91 6.58 24.85
C ASP A 201 3.66 6.23 24.02
N ASP A 202 3.85 5.73 22.80
CA ASP A 202 2.76 5.28 21.93
C ASP A 202 2.34 3.83 22.20
N VAL A 203 3.06 3.09 23.05
CA VAL A 203 2.73 1.70 23.35
C VAL A 203 1.68 1.64 24.44
N ASP A 204 0.55 1.00 24.16
CA ASP A 204 -0.56 0.96 25.10
C ASP A 204 -0.18 0.20 26.39
N THR A 205 -0.60 0.75 27.52
CA THR A 205 -0.21 0.24 28.84
C THR A 205 -0.70 -1.19 29.05
N GLU A 206 -1.85 -1.57 28.50
CA GLU A 206 -2.41 -2.91 28.68
C GLU A 206 -1.57 -3.98 27.99
N SER A 207 -1.21 -3.77 26.73
CA SER A 207 -0.29 -4.64 25.98
C SER A 207 1.07 -4.70 26.67
N MET A 208 1.56 -3.58 27.20
CA MET A 208 2.82 -3.57 27.93
C MET A 208 2.78 -4.39 29.22
N GLU A 209 1.71 -4.32 30.00
CA GLU A 209 1.57 -5.14 31.21
C GLU A 209 1.42 -6.63 30.88
N LYS A 210 0.70 -6.97 29.81
CA LYS A 210 0.63 -8.35 29.29
C LYS A 210 2.02 -8.87 28.91
N GLU A 211 2.79 -8.07 28.17
CA GLU A 211 4.14 -8.46 27.73
C GLU A 211 5.10 -8.62 28.92
N LYS A 212 5.01 -7.74 29.93
CA LYS A 212 5.77 -7.87 31.19
C LYS A 212 5.46 -9.17 31.91
N GLU A 213 4.18 -9.54 32.01
CA GLU A 213 3.76 -10.77 32.67
C GLU A 213 4.23 -12.01 31.91
N ILE A 214 4.18 -11.99 30.58
CA ILE A 214 4.74 -13.05 29.73
C ILE A 214 6.23 -13.24 30.03
N TYR A 215 7.02 -12.16 30.06
CA TYR A 215 8.44 -12.24 30.38
C TYR A 215 8.71 -12.69 31.82
N ARG A 216 7.86 -12.30 32.77
CA ARG A 216 7.95 -12.73 34.17
C ARG A 216 7.76 -14.24 34.29
N VAL A 217 6.69 -14.78 33.70
CA VAL A 217 6.38 -16.20 33.68
C VAL A 217 7.50 -17.00 33.01
N GLN A 218 8.03 -16.52 31.88
CA GLN A 218 9.17 -17.15 31.22
C GLN A 218 10.39 -17.23 32.13
N ALA A 219 10.76 -16.12 32.80
CA ALA A 219 11.93 -16.08 33.68
C ALA A 219 11.76 -16.96 34.94
N LEU A 220 10.54 -17.06 35.50
CA LEU A 220 10.22 -17.97 36.60
C LEU A 220 10.35 -19.44 36.18
N ASN A 221 9.86 -19.79 34.98
CA ASN A 221 9.97 -21.13 34.42
C ASN A 221 11.42 -21.54 34.12
N GLU A 222 12.32 -20.57 33.92
CA GLU A 222 13.78 -20.79 33.83
C GLU A 222 14.45 -21.02 35.20
N GLY A 223 13.68 -21.07 36.30
CA GLY A 223 14.17 -21.33 37.66
C GLY A 223 14.94 -20.16 38.29
N LYS A 224 14.71 -18.93 37.82
CA LYS A 224 15.39 -17.74 38.33
C LYS A 224 14.74 -17.25 39.63
N PRO A 225 15.52 -16.77 40.62
CA PRO A 225 14.95 -16.18 41.83
C PRO A 225 14.30 -14.82 41.55
N GLU A 226 13.33 -14.42 42.37
CA GLU A 226 12.45 -13.27 42.16
C GLU A 226 13.20 -11.95 41.85
N ASN A 227 14.27 -11.69 42.59
CA ASN A 227 15.10 -10.50 42.42
C ASN A 227 15.88 -10.46 41.09
N ILE A 228 16.09 -11.62 40.47
CA ILE A 228 16.71 -11.75 39.14
C ILE A 228 15.62 -11.66 38.06
N VAL A 229 14.45 -12.24 38.30
CA VAL A 229 13.28 -12.15 37.40
C VAL A 229 12.92 -10.69 37.12
N GLU A 230 12.81 -9.84 38.15
CA GLU A 230 12.50 -8.42 37.96
C GLU A 230 13.51 -7.71 37.04
N LYS A 231 14.81 -7.94 37.26
CA LYS A 231 15.87 -7.36 36.41
C LYS A 231 15.82 -7.89 34.98
N MET A 232 15.51 -9.17 34.80
CA MET A 232 15.37 -9.78 33.47
C MET A 232 14.17 -9.22 32.70
N VAL A 233 13.03 -9.04 33.37
CA VAL A 233 11.84 -8.43 32.76
C VAL A 233 12.15 -7.03 32.28
N VAL A 234 12.79 -6.18 33.11
CA VAL A 234 13.20 -4.83 32.70
C VAL A 234 14.08 -4.87 31.46
N GLY A 235 15.08 -5.74 31.41
CA GLY A 235 15.96 -5.89 30.24
C GLY A 235 15.23 -6.37 28.99
N ARG A 236 14.31 -7.35 29.11
CA ARG A 236 13.49 -7.86 28.00
C ARG A 236 12.55 -6.80 27.45
N ILE A 237 11.94 -5.99 28.32
CA ILE A 237 11.09 -4.86 27.93
C ILE A 237 11.90 -3.78 27.21
N GLN A 238 13.10 -3.46 27.69
CA GLN A 238 13.99 -2.55 26.96
C GLN A 238 14.34 -3.07 25.57
N LYS A 239 14.56 -4.39 25.43
CA LYS A 239 14.79 -5.01 24.12
C LYS A 239 13.54 -4.94 23.23
N TYR A 240 12.36 -5.24 23.78
CA TYR A 240 11.09 -5.13 23.08
C TYR A 240 10.89 -3.73 22.49
N PHE A 241 11.10 -2.66 23.28
CA PHE A 241 11.03 -1.30 22.75
C PHE A 241 12.01 -1.03 21.60
N LYS A 242 13.23 -1.57 21.66
CA LYS A 242 14.20 -1.47 20.57
C LYS A 242 13.80 -2.24 19.31
N GLU A 243 12.86 -3.17 19.40
CA GLU A 243 12.32 -3.92 18.26
C GLU A 243 11.09 -3.21 17.68
N VAL A 244 10.17 -2.73 18.53
CA VAL A 244 8.86 -2.24 18.07
C VAL A 244 8.73 -0.71 17.97
N CYS A 245 9.57 0.08 18.64
CA CYS A 245 9.51 1.54 18.62
C CYS A 245 10.60 2.13 17.72
N LEU A 246 10.21 2.85 16.66
CA LEU A 246 11.12 3.43 15.67
C LEU A 246 12.26 4.23 16.30
N LEU A 247 11.97 5.13 17.24
CA LEU A 247 12.98 6.01 17.84
C LEU A 247 14.03 5.25 18.67
N GLU A 248 13.68 4.06 19.17
CA GLU A 248 14.53 3.21 20.01
C GLU A 248 15.34 2.20 19.20
N GLN A 249 14.92 1.92 17.96
CA GLN A 249 15.60 0.99 17.08
C GLN A 249 17.04 1.43 16.81
N LEU A 250 17.95 0.46 16.76
CA LEU A 250 19.27 0.65 16.17
C LEU A 250 19.11 0.93 14.67
N TRP A 251 19.87 1.91 14.19
CA TRP A 251 19.79 2.31 12.80
C TRP A 251 20.46 1.25 11.92
N VAL A 252 19.75 0.79 10.89
CA VAL A 252 20.22 -0.29 9.99
C VAL A 252 21.54 0.05 9.29
N LYS A 253 21.84 1.33 9.06
CA LYS A 253 23.10 1.76 8.44
C LYS A 253 24.25 1.94 9.42
N ASP A 254 23.95 2.19 10.68
CA ASP A 254 24.93 2.39 11.74
C ASP A 254 24.37 1.82 13.05
N GLY A 255 24.70 0.55 13.31
CA GLY A 255 24.21 -0.19 14.47
C GLY A 255 24.72 0.33 15.82
N ASP A 256 25.62 1.30 15.84
CA ASP A 256 26.12 1.94 17.06
C ASP A 256 25.21 3.11 17.52
N LYS A 257 24.22 3.49 16.70
CA LYS A 257 23.30 4.60 16.98
C LYS A 257 21.86 4.15 16.89
N SER A 258 21.01 4.70 17.75
CA SER A 258 19.56 4.62 17.56
C SER A 258 19.09 5.68 16.57
N ILE A 259 17.88 5.52 16.05
CA ILE A 259 17.22 6.56 15.23
C ILE A 259 17.11 7.87 16.01
N ASN A 260 16.76 7.83 17.30
CA ASN A 260 16.72 9.05 18.10
C ASN A 260 18.09 9.76 18.14
N LYS A 261 19.19 9.01 18.32
CA LYS A 261 20.54 9.60 18.31
C LYS A 261 20.92 10.18 16.94
N PHE A 262 20.52 9.51 15.86
CA PHE A 262 20.69 10.04 14.50
C PHE A 262 19.94 11.37 14.31
N LEU A 263 18.68 11.46 14.75
CA LEU A 263 17.88 12.69 14.69
C LEU A 263 18.48 13.81 15.55
N GLU A 264 18.98 13.50 16.75
CA GLU A 264 19.65 14.46 17.63
C GLU A 264 20.93 15.04 16.99
N GLU A 265 21.74 14.21 16.34
CA GLU A 265 22.95 14.64 15.62
C GLU A 265 22.59 15.59 14.48
N LYS A 266 21.60 15.22 13.66
CA LYS A 266 21.13 16.04 12.53
C LYS A 266 20.43 17.33 12.99
N SER A 267 19.74 17.29 14.13
CA SER A 267 19.14 18.49 14.75
C SER A 267 20.20 19.52 15.13
N LYS A 268 21.36 19.07 15.65
CA LYS A 268 22.50 19.95 15.98
C LYS A 268 23.12 20.55 14.72
N GLU A 269 23.22 19.78 13.64
CA GLU A 269 23.72 20.23 12.34
C GLU A 269 22.85 21.36 11.76
N VAL A 270 21.52 21.20 11.79
CA VAL A 270 20.56 22.21 11.30
C VAL A 270 20.40 23.39 12.29
N GLY A 271 20.70 23.16 13.57
CA GLY A 271 20.45 24.11 14.64
C GLY A 271 18.96 24.35 14.88
N SER A 272 18.14 23.30 14.71
CA SER A 272 16.70 23.24 15.01
C SER A 272 16.30 21.78 15.25
N PRO A 273 15.39 21.48 16.19
CA PRO A 273 14.93 20.11 16.42
C PRO A 273 14.29 19.50 15.16
N ILE A 274 14.80 18.34 14.75
CA ILE A 274 14.24 17.49 13.70
C ILE A 274 13.52 16.34 14.39
N THR A 275 12.20 16.25 14.19
CA THR A 275 11.35 15.26 14.87
C THR A 275 10.56 14.45 13.84
N VAL A 276 10.62 13.13 13.92
CA VAL A 276 9.66 12.28 13.20
C VAL A 276 8.37 12.29 14.00
N THR A 277 7.29 12.81 13.43
CA THR A 277 6.00 12.96 14.12
C THR A 277 5.03 11.84 13.78
N ARG A 278 5.09 11.34 12.54
CA ARG A 278 4.21 10.27 12.05
C ARG A 278 4.93 9.43 11.01
N PHE A 279 4.59 8.15 10.95
CA PHE A 279 4.94 7.30 9.83
C PHE A 279 3.82 6.31 9.54
N VAL A 280 3.83 5.76 8.33
CA VAL A 280 3.04 4.60 7.96
C VAL A 280 3.86 3.72 7.03
N ARG A 281 3.74 2.40 7.21
CA ARG A 281 4.32 1.38 6.33
C ARG A 281 3.20 0.49 5.86
N TYR A 282 3.08 0.33 4.55
CA TYR A 282 2.25 -0.70 3.93
C TYR A 282 3.13 -1.78 3.34
N GLU A 283 2.79 -3.03 3.63
CA GLU A 283 3.23 -4.18 2.85
C GLU A 283 2.02 -4.72 2.08
N ARG A 284 2.23 -4.94 0.78
CA ARG A 284 1.22 -5.47 -0.11
C ARG A 284 0.66 -6.79 0.42
N GLY A 285 -0.65 -6.89 0.48
CA GLY A 285 -1.36 -8.11 0.88
C GLY A 285 -1.26 -8.42 2.38
N GLU A 286 -0.64 -7.55 3.17
CA GLU A 286 -0.48 -7.73 4.62
C GLU A 286 -1.82 -7.98 5.30
N GLY A 287 -2.01 -9.14 5.95
CA GLY A 287 -3.25 -9.50 6.62
C GLY A 287 -4.37 -10.03 5.72
N ILE A 288 -4.11 -10.25 4.42
CA ILE A 288 -5.03 -10.97 3.53
C ILE A 288 -4.67 -12.46 3.55
N GLU A 289 -5.61 -13.30 3.94
CA GLU A 289 -5.44 -14.75 3.84
C GLU A 289 -5.61 -15.20 2.38
N VAL A 290 -4.61 -15.92 1.89
CA VAL A 290 -4.65 -16.54 0.55
C VAL A 290 -4.72 -18.05 0.74
N GLU A 291 -5.79 -18.65 0.25
CA GLU A 291 -5.94 -20.10 0.25
C GLU A 291 -4.82 -20.70 -0.61
N LYS A 292 -3.98 -21.54 0.01
CA LYS A 292 -2.93 -22.25 -0.73
C LYS A 292 -3.57 -23.41 -1.46
N VAL A 293 -3.71 -23.25 -2.78
CA VAL A 293 -4.14 -24.35 -3.65
C VAL A 293 -2.91 -25.17 -4.05
N ASP A 294 -2.90 -26.45 -3.72
CA ASP A 294 -1.89 -27.38 -4.24
C ASP A 294 -2.20 -27.66 -5.71
N PHE A 295 -1.29 -27.26 -6.60
CA PHE A 295 -1.46 -27.41 -8.03
C PHE A 295 -1.60 -28.89 -8.44
N ALA A 296 -0.89 -29.80 -7.78
CA ALA A 296 -1.01 -31.23 -8.07
C ALA A 296 -2.37 -31.77 -7.64
N GLU A 297 -2.89 -31.34 -6.49
CA GLU A 297 -4.25 -31.70 -6.06
C GLU A 297 -5.33 -31.11 -6.98
N GLU A 298 -5.19 -29.86 -7.41
CA GLU A 298 -6.14 -29.23 -8.33
C GLU A 298 -6.16 -29.94 -9.69
N VAL A 299 -4.98 -30.29 -10.22
CA VAL A 299 -4.87 -31.10 -11.43
C VAL A 299 -5.50 -32.48 -11.23
N ALA A 300 -5.27 -33.13 -10.09
CA ALA A 300 -5.90 -34.41 -9.77
C ALA A 300 -7.44 -34.31 -9.75
N ARG A 301 -7.99 -33.29 -9.07
CA ARG A 301 -9.43 -33.02 -9.01
C ARG A 301 -10.05 -32.80 -10.39
N GLN A 302 -9.43 -31.97 -11.23
CA GLN A 302 -9.92 -31.72 -12.60
C GLN A 302 -9.84 -32.97 -13.48
N MET A 303 -8.89 -33.86 -13.21
CA MET A 303 -8.79 -35.17 -13.86
C MET A 303 -9.70 -36.24 -13.25
N GLY A 304 -10.47 -35.92 -12.20
CA GLY A 304 -11.35 -36.86 -11.49
C GLY A 304 -10.60 -37.93 -10.69
N LYS A 305 -9.39 -37.63 -10.22
CA LYS A 305 -8.53 -38.50 -9.41
C LYS A 305 -8.38 -38.00 -7.99
#